data_AF-A0A924EYZ5-F1
#
_entry.id   AF-A0A924EYZ5-F1
#
_cell.length_a   1.000
_cell.length_b   1.000
_cell.length_c   1.000
_cell.angle_alpha   90.00
_cell.angle_beta   90.00
_cell.angle_gamma   90.00
#
_symmetry.space_group_name_H-M   'P 1'
#
loop_
_entity.id
_entity.type
_entity.pdbx_description
1 polymer ?
#
loop_
_entity_poly.entity_id
_entity_poly.type
_entity_poly.pdbx_seq_one_letter_code
_entity_poly.pdbx_strand_id
1 'polypeptide(L)'
;MTANTGSRLASCRAFFAFARRRKIILVDPTSGITHKSPRGFAGRVPGPDQQRQLLRRWMRLDIDPRERLVGLLSLIHGARVDEQRHLHLTDVDLTDGSITLGARTPCHWTR
;
A
#
# COMPACT_ATOMS: atom_id res chain seq x y z
N MET A 1 16.50 13.19 -10.04
CA MET A 1 15.03 13.13 -9.86
C MET A 1 14.41 12.44 -11.08
N THR A 2 14.38 11.12 -11.13
CA THR A 2 13.73 10.38 -12.22
C THR A 2 12.23 10.34 -11.97
N ALA A 3 11.52 11.33 -12.52
CA ALA A 3 10.06 11.38 -12.42
C ALA A 3 9.46 10.08 -12.98
N ASN A 4 8.67 9.40 -12.14
CA ASN A 4 8.02 8.13 -12.44
C ASN A 4 7.22 8.23 -13.76
N THR A 5 7.73 7.63 -14.83
CA THR A 5 7.16 7.70 -16.19
C THR A 5 5.69 7.25 -16.22
N GLY A 6 5.32 6.29 -15.35
CA GLY A 6 3.93 5.86 -15.17
C GLY A 6 3.04 6.95 -14.56
N SER A 7 3.55 7.68 -13.56
CA SER A 7 2.82 8.81 -12.96
C SER A 7 2.62 9.96 -13.96
N ARG A 8 3.62 10.27 -14.79
CA ARG A 8 3.51 11.33 -15.80
C ARG A 8 2.48 10.97 -16.88
N LEU A 9 2.47 9.71 -17.34
CA LEU A 9 1.48 9.25 -18.32
C LEU A 9 0.07 9.26 -17.73
N ALA A 10 -0.10 8.90 -16.45
CA ALA A 10 -1.39 8.97 -15.77
C ALA A 10 -1.92 10.41 -15.72
N SER A 11 -1.07 11.39 -15.37
CA SER A 11 -1.43 12.80 -15.39
C SER A 11 -1.77 13.31 -16.79
N CYS A 12 -0.98 12.95 -17.81
CA CYS A 12 -1.29 13.31 -19.20
C CYS A 12 -2.64 12.72 -19.65
N ARG A 13 -2.91 11.45 -19.36
CA ARG A 13 -4.19 10.81 -19.67
C ARG A 13 -5.36 11.53 -18.99
N ALA A 14 -5.22 11.91 -17.71
CA ALA A 14 -6.25 12.66 -17.00
C ALA A 14 -6.53 14.02 -17.67
N PHE A 15 -5.47 14.74 -18.06
CA PHE A 15 -5.57 16.02 -18.74
C PHE A 15 -6.23 15.90 -20.13
N PHE A 16 -5.78 14.96 -20.97
CA PHE A 16 -6.35 14.79 -22.31
C PHE A 16 -7.76 14.19 -22.27
N ALA A 17 -8.09 13.35 -21.29
CA ALA A 17 -9.46 12.93 -21.04
C ALA A 17 -10.37 14.12 -20.69
N PHE A 18 -9.88 15.04 -19.86
CA PHE A 18 -10.59 16.30 -19.58
C PHE A 18 -10.76 17.16 -20.84
N ALA A 19 -9.69 17.38 -21.61
CA ALA A 19 -9.73 18.18 -22.83
C ALA A 19 -10.70 17.60 -23.88
N ARG A 20 -10.74 16.26 -24.01
CA ARG A 20 -11.69 15.56 -24.89
C ARG A 20 -13.13 15.72 -24.40
N ARG A 21 -13.38 15.58 -23.10
CA ARG A 21 -14.73 15.79 -22.51
C ARG A 21 -15.22 17.23 -22.71
N ARG A 22 -14.32 18.21 -22.69
CA ARG A 22 -14.63 19.63 -22.96
C ARG A 22 -14.62 19.99 -24.45
N LYS A 23 -14.45 19.02 -25.35
CA LYS A 23 -14.40 19.21 -26.82
C LYS A 23 -13.32 20.20 -27.28
N ILE A 24 -12.27 20.39 -26.48
CA ILE A 24 -11.09 21.21 -26.84
C ILE A 24 -10.24 20.47 -27.87
N ILE A 25 -10.24 19.13 -27.79
CA ILE A 25 -9.54 18.24 -28.71
C ILE A 25 -10.48 17.16 -29.22
N LEU A 26 -10.29 16.74 -30.48
CA LEU A 26 -11.07 15.69 -31.13
C LEU A 26 -10.51 14.28 -30.83
N VAL A 27 -9.18 14.16 -30.83
CA VAL A 27 -8.47 12.88 -30.66
C VAL A 27 -7.60 12.95 -29.42
N ASP A 28 -7.68 11.92 -28.56
CA ASP A 28 -6.81 11.80 -27.38
C ASP A 28 -5.43 11.26 -27.81
N PRO A 29 -4.36 12.06 -27.70
CA PRO A 29 -3.01 11.67 -28.12
C PRO A 29 -2.41 10.58 -27.22
N THR A 30 -2.99 10.30 -26.04
CA THR A 30 -2.50 9.27 -25.12
C THR A 30 -3.12 7.89 -25.33
N SER A 31 -4.06 7.77 -26.28
CA SER A 31 -4.82 6.55 -26.55
C SER A 31 -3.96 5.36 -27.02
N GLY A 32 -2.89 5.60 -27.78
CA GLY A 32 -1.98 4.55 -28.28
C GLY A 32 -0.75 4.29 -27.40
N ILE A 33 -0.54 5.08 -26.33
CA ILE A 33 0.68 4.97 -25.52
C ILE A 33 0.49 3.87 -24.48
N THR A 34 1.15 2.73 -24.68
CA THR A 34 1.16 1.63 -23.71
C THR A 34 2.43 1.69 -22.86
N HIS A 35 2.28 1.96 -21.57
CA HIS A 35 3.36 1.79 -20.61
C HIS A 35 3.12 0.50 -19.82
N LYS A 36 3.99 -0.50 -19.98
CA LYS A 36 4.03 -1.66 -19.10
C LYS A 36 4.55 -1.19 -17.74
N SER A 37 3.63 -0.80 -16.85
CA SER A 37 4.00 -0.61 -15.46
C SER A 37 4.35 -1.98 -14.88
N PRO A 38 5.49 -2.14 -14.18
CA PRO A 38 5.77 -3.38 -13.49
C PRO A 38 4.61 -3.66 -12.52
N ARG A 39 3.89 -4.76 -12.74
CA ARG A 39 2.87 -5.24 -11.81
C ARG A 39 3.59 -5.85 -10.63
N GLY A 40 3.67 -5.13 -9.51
CA GLY A 40 4.26 -5.64 -8.28
C GLY A 40 4.82 -4.55 -7.38
N PHE A 41 5.11 -4.92 -6.13
CA PHE A 41 5.82 -4.07 -5.20
C PHE A 41 7.28 -3.91 -5.68
N ALA A 42 7.67 -2.69 -6.02
CA ALA A 42 9.04 -2.35 -6.45
C ALA A 42 9.90 -1.79 -5.30
N GLY A 43 9.42 -1.86 -4.06
CA GLY A 43 10.17 -1.39 -2.90
C GLY A 43 11.19 -2.41 -2.40
N ARG A 44 12.13 -1.94 -1.58
CA ARG A 44 13.08 -2.81 -0.88
C ARG A 44 12.32 -3.56 0.23
N VAL A 45 12.23 -4.87 0.10
CA VAL A 45 11.75 -5.74 1.18
C VAL A 45 12.91 -5.93 2.17
N PRO A 46 12.70 -5.75 3.48
CA PRO A 46 13.73 -6.04 4.47
C PRO A 46 14.10 -7.52 4.43
N GLY A 47 15.40 -7.83 4.43
CA GLY A 47 15.88 -9.21 4.48
C GLY A 47 15.61 -9.86 5.85
N PRO A 48 15.75 -11.20 5.98
CA PRO A 48 15.41 -11.93 7.20
C PRO A 48 16.13 -11.41 8.46
N ASP A 49 17.39 -10.99 8.34
CA ASP A 49 18.16 -10.41 9.46
C ASP A 49 17.60 -9.07 9.93
N GLN A 50 17.24 -8.21 8.97
CA GLN A 50 16.64 -6.92 9.26
C GLN A 50 15.25 -7.08 9.88
N GLN A 51 14.46 -8.04 9.38
CA GLN A 51 13.16 -8.38 9.99
C GLN A 51 13.33 -8.86 11.44
N ARG A 52 14.29 -9.77 11.69
CA ARG A 52 14.60 -10.23 13.07
C ARG A 52 15.05 -9.09 13.98
N GLN A 53 15.86 -8.16 13.47
CA GLN A 53 16.29 -6.98 14.23
C GLN A 53 15.11 -6.07 14.57
N LEU A 54 14.22 -5.80 13.60
CA LEU A 54 13.02 -4.99 13.80
C LEU A 54 12.05 -5.64 14.79
N LEU A 55 11.84 -6.95 14.67
CA LEU A 55 11.03 -7.72 15.61
C LEU A 55 11.59 -7.61 17.03
N ARG A 56 12.90 -7.88 17.20
CA ARG A 56 13.57 -7.75 18.51
C ARG A 56 13.45 -6.33 19.07
N ARG A 57 13.61 -5.30 18.25
CA ARG A 57 13.43 -3.90 18.67
C ARG A 57 12.02 -3.70 19.24
N TRP A 58 10.98 -3.98 18.48
CA TRP A 58 9.59 -3.69 18.88
C TRP A 58 9.02 -4.62 19.94
N MET A 59 9.65 -5.76 20.21
CA MET A 59 9.32 -6.59 21.37
C MET A 59 9.81 -6.00 22.70
N ARG A 60 10.78 -5.08 22.70
CA ARG A 60 11.28 -4.50 23.96
C ARG A 60 10.23 -3.61 24.61
N LEU A 61 10.13 -3.68 25.95
CA LEU A 61 9.15 -2.92 26.73
C LEU A 61 9.54 -1.45 26.95
N ASP A 62 10.78 -1.07 26.66
CA ASP A 62 11.32 0.29 26.83
C ASP A 62 11.04 1.22 25.65
N ILE A 63 10.38 0.73 24.60
CA ILE A 63 9.93 1.52 23.44
C ILE A 63 8.49 1.98 23.66
N ASP A 64 8.14 3.17 23.14
CA ASP A 64 6.77 3.69 23.18
C ASP A 64 5.76 2.63 22.68
N PRO A 65 4.70 2.34 23.45
CA PRO A 65 3.74 1.30 23.11
C PRO A 65 3.11 1.47 21.71
N ARG A 66 2.92 2.70 21.24
CA ARG A 66 2.34 2.96 19.91
C ARG A 66 3.33 2.64 18.81
N GLU A 67 4.61 2.98 18.99
CA GLU A 67 5.67 2.59 18.05
C GLU A 67 5.75 1.07 17.94
N ARG A 68 5.71 0.36 19.08
CA ARG A 68 5.73 -1.10 19.12
C ARG A 68 4.55 -1.70 18.37
N LEU A 69 3.34 -1.20 18.63
CA LEU A 69 2.12 -1.67 17.97
C LEU A 69 2.21 -1.48 16.46
N VAL A 70 2.52 -0.27 15.99
CA VAL A 70 2.64 0.06 14.56
C VAL A 70 3.70 -0.83 13.89
N GLY A 71 4.85 -1.00 14.54
CA GLY A 71 5.93 -1.83 14.02
C GLY A 71 5.55 -3.30 13.90
N LEU A 72 4.99 -3.88 14.96
CA LEU A 72 4.58 -5.28 14.98
C LEU A 72 3.43 -5.57 14.00
N LEU A 73 2.43 -4.70 13.91
CA LEU A 73 1.34 -4.83 12.94
C LEU A 73 1.85 -4.78 11.50
N SER A 74 2.80 -3.86 11.22
CA SER A 74 3.42 -3.76 9.89
C SER A 74 4.23 -5.00 9.54
N LEU A 75 5.01 -5.52 10.49
CA LEU A 75 5.98 -6.59 10.25
C LEU A 75 5.33 -7.98 10.22
N ILE A 76 4.37 -8.25 11.11
CA ILE A 76 3.74 -9.56 11.27
C ILE A 76 2.52 -9.70 10.36
N HIS A 77 1.66 -8.69 10.33
CA HIS A 77 0.39 -8.75 9.59
C HIS A 77 0.44 -8.07 8.22
N GLY A 78 1.57 -7.46 7.86
CA GLY A 78 1.67 -6.67 6.63
C GLY A 78 0.62 -5.55 6.59
N ALA A 79 0.26 -5.03 7.76
CA ALA A 79 -0.75 -3.99 7.90
C ALA A 79 -0.21 -2.69 7.31
N ARG A 80 -1.00 -2.05 6.44
CA ARG A 80 -0.65 -0.75 5.86
C ARG A 80 -0.90 0.38 6.86
N VAL A 81 -0.26 1.52 6.63
CA VAL A 81 -0.39 2.69 7.51
C VAL A 81 -1.83 3.21 7.56
N ASP A 82 -2.56 3.17 6.45
CA ASP A 82 -3.98 3.51 6.37
C ASP A 82 -4.85 2.51 7.14
N GLU A 83 -4.59 1.20 7.01
CA GLU A 83 -5.30 0.16 7.78
C GLU A 83 -5.09 0.35 9.30
N GLN A 84 -3.86 0.64 9.73
CA GLN A 84 -3.55 0.85 11.15
C GLN A 84 -4.15 2.14 11.72
N ARG A 85 -4.24 3.21 10.92
CA ARG A 85 -4.84 4.49 11.34
C ARG A 85 -6.34 4.40 11.61
N HIS A 86 -7.02 3.44 10.99
CA HIS A 86 -8.45 3.21 11.16
C HIS A 86 -8.76 1.99 12.04
N LEU A 87 -7.76 1.43 12.72
CA LEU A 87 -7.96 0.30 13.61
C LEU A 87 -8.69 0.73 14.88
N HIS A 88 -9.83 0.12 15.16
CA HIS A 88 -10.60 0.33 16.38
C HIS A 88 -10.44 -0.86 17.34
N LEU A 89 -10.74 -0.64 18.63
CA LEU A 89 -10.72 -1.70 19.64
C LEU A 89 -11.73 -2.82 19.32
N THR A 90 -12.81 -2.50 18.62
CA THR A 90 -13.81 -3.48 18.14
C THR A 90 -13.27 -4.43 17.09
N ASP A 91 -12.15 -4.08 16.44
CA ASP A 91 -11.52 -4.91 15.41
C ASP A 91 -10.52 -5.91 16.00
N VAL A 92 -10.30 -5.87 17.31
CA VAL A 92 -9.34 -6.71 18.04
C VAL A 92 -10.08 -7.72 18.90
N ASP A 93 -9.96 -9.00 18.57
CA ASP A 93 -10.40 -10.10 19.43
C ASP A 93 -9.20 -10.64 20.21
N LEU A 94 -9.12 -10.26 21.49
CA LEU A 94 -8.05 -10.73 22.38
C LEU A 94 -8.25 -12.19 22.82
N THR A 95 -9.45 -12.72 22.69
CA THR A 95 -9.80 -14.10 23.06
C THR A 95 -9.30 -15.09 22.01
N ASP A 96 -9.46 -14.72 20.74
CA ASP A 96 -8.99 -15.50 19.58
C ASP A 96 -7.57 -15.07 19.13
N GLY A 97 -7.05 -13.96 19.66
CA GLY A 97 -5.76 -13.39 19.26
C GLY A 97 -5.76 -12.89 17.81
N SER A 98 -6.92 -12.45 17.32
CA SER A 98 -7.13 -12.04 15.93
C SER A 98 -7.43 -10.54 15.81
N ILE A 99 -7.05 -9.97 14.67
CA ILE A 99 -7.24 -8.55 14.38
C ILE A 99 -7.81 -8.42 12.97
N THR A 100 -8.90 -7.68 12.84
CA THR A 100 -9.54 -7.39 11.55
C THR A 100 -8.96 -6.12 10.95
N LEU A 101 -8.14 -6.27 9.91
CA LEU A 101 -7.43 -5.16 9.26
C LEU A 101 -8.09 -4.79 7.93
N GLY A 102 -8.96 -3.78 7.98
CA GLY A 102 -9.67 -3.26 6.81
C GLY A 102 -10.57 -4.30 6.11
N ALA A 103 -11.43 -3.83 5.22
CA ALA A 103 -12.18 -4.72 4.33
C ALA A 103 -11.23 -5.22 3.21
N ARG A 104 -10.28 -6.10 3.55
CA ARG A 104 -9.55 -6.85 2.54
C ARG A 104 -10.55 -7.79 1.89
N THR A 105 -10.98 -7.47 0.67
CA THR A 105 -11.79 -8.39 -0.13
C THR A 105 -11.05 -9.72 -0.19
N PRO A 106 -11.66 -10.85 0.22
CA PRO A 106 -10.95 -12.12 0.25
C PRO A 106 -10.43 -12.45 -1.15
N CYS A 107 -9.12 -12.64 -1.25
CA CYS A 107 -8.48 -13.14 -2.45
C CYS A 107 -8.98 -14.58 -2.64
N HIS A 108 -9.99 -14.79 -3.47
CA HIS A 108 -10.36 -16.13 -3.92
C HIS A 108 -9.23 -16.64 -4.83
N TRP A 109 -8.25 -17.35 -4.26
CA TRP A 109 -7.34 -18.15 -5.06
C TRP A 109 -8.03 -19.49 -5.29
N THR A 110 -8.74 -19.61 -6.41
CA THR A 110 -9.11 -20.92 -6.95
C THR A 110 -7.82 -21.67 -7.30
N ARG A 111 -7.71 -22.86 -6.71
CA ARG A 111 -6.64 -23.86 -6.89
C ARG A 111 -6.56 -24.34 -8.34
#